data_AF-A0A840NBI7-F1
#
_entry.id   AF-A0A840NBI7-F1
#
_cell.length_a   1.000
_cell.length_b   1.000
_cell.length_c   1.000
_cell.angle_alpha   90.00
_cell.angle_beta   90.00
_cell.angle_gamma   90.00
#
_symmetry.space_group_name_H-M   'P 1'
#
loop_
_entity.id
_entity.type
_entity.pdbx_description
1 polymer ?
#
loop_
_entity_poly.entity_id
_entity_poly.type
_entity_poly.pdbx_seq_one_letter_code
_entity_poly.pdbx_strand_id
1 'polypeptide(L)'
;MSELRPVVQAPDGHRLRVRRLGVDTQYEPVVFMHKECAVCRSEGFIAHNRLLLRAGERHVIATLYQVTNDLIAHDEAALSESAWSRLELNDGDTIAISHPDPLASLSHIRSRIYGNGLSDEALLSVTADIVNGKYSDIHLSSFITACAARPLDHGEVLGLTKAMVDVGGRLSWNAEIVLDKHSVGGLPGNRTTPIIVPIIAALGLTMPKTSSRAITSPAGTADTMETMAPGLGHSGHSSRRRTRRRMHRLGRRDKAQPRRRHPDPNRTRTRPGLRGPNDSIRPVQKNRRRLDAPHSRVRPPRSGAGKRRTPCRPGWSPLPTRSGSKQG
;
A
#
# COMPACT_ATOMS: atom_id res chain seq x y z
N MET A 1 29.65 29.74 33.36
CA MET A 1 28.36 30.18 32.79
C MET A 1 28.34 29.90 31.31
N SER A 2 27.71 28.81 30.89
CA SER A 2 27.02 28.70 29.60
C SER A 2 26.16 27.45 29.66
N GLU A 3 24.90 27.63 29.31
CA GLU A 3 23.74 26.96 29.88
C GLU A 3 23.52 25.56 29.31
N LEU A 4 23.29 24.61 30.21
CA LEU A 4 22.63 23.35 29.90
C LEU A 4 21.23 23.66 29.37
N ARG A 5 21.03 23.49 28.06
CA ARG A 5 19.70 23.51 27.45
C ARG A 5 18.83 22.45 28.16
N PRO A 6 17.58 22.78 28.53
CA PRO A 6 16.71 21.82 29.16
C PRO A 6 16.39 20.72 28.16
N VAL A 7 16.77 19.48 28.49
CA VAL A 7 16.22 18.29 27.85
C VAL A 7 14.74 18.30 28.21
N VAL A 8 13.89 18.58 27.23
CA VAL A 8 12.43 18.46 27.38
C VAL A 8 12.14 17.00 27.71
N GLN A 9 11.85 16.71 28.98
CA GLN A 9 11.38 15.40 29.41
C GLN A 9 10.06 15.12 28.70
N ALA A 10 10.05 14.11 27.84
CA ALA A 10 8.81 13.51 27.37
C ALA A 10 8.04 12.99 28.59
N PRO A 11 6.70 13.10 28.63
CA PRO A 11 5.92 12.62 29.78
C PRO A 11 6.23 11.14 30.02
N ASP A 12 6.49 10.79 31.28
CA ASP A 12 6.87 9.46 31.74
C ASP A 12 5.79 8.43 31.39
N GLY A 13 5.83 7.90 30.17
CA GLY A 13 5.02 6.78 29.75
C GLY A 13 5.39 5.54 30.55
N HIS A 14 4.41 4.65 30.77
CA HIS A 14 4.65 3.39 31.48
C HIS A 14 5.72 2.58 30.76
N ARG A 15 6.84 2.34 31.44
CA ARG A 15 8.00 1.66 30.87
C ARG A 15 7.94 0.17 31.14
N LEU A 16 8.14 -0.63 30.10
CA LEU A 16 8.25 -2.10 30.20
C LEU A 16 9.52 -2.59 29.54
N ARG A 17 10.07 -3.68 30.05
CA ARG A 17 11.20 -4.38 29.44
C ARG A 17 10.72 -5.10 28.19
N VAL A 18 11.45 -4.98 27.09
CA VAL A 18 11.07 -5.67 25.85
C VAL A 18 11.61 -7.09 25.80
N ARG A 19 10.83 -7.97 25.20
CA ARG A 19 11.21 -9.36 24.94
C ARG A 19 10.93 -9.75 23.50
N ARG A 20 11.90 -10.40 22.85
CA ARG A 20 11.72 -10.92 21.49
C ARG A 20 11.20 -12.35 21.54
N LEU A 21 10.03 -12.59 20.94
CA LEU A 21 9.43 -13.93 20.88
C LEU A 21 9.63 -14.64 19.54
N GLY A 22 10.17 -13.97 18.51
CA GLY A 22 10.29 -14.57 17.17
C GLY A 22 8.95 -14.71 16.45
N VAL A 23 7.90 -13.99 16.89
CA VAL A 23 6.58 -14.02 16.26
C VAL A 23 6.59 -13.14 15.02
N ASP A 24 6.49 -13.78 13.85
CA ASP A 24 6.36 -13.10 12.57
C ASP A 24 4.88 -12.84 12.23
N THR A 25 4.50 -11.58 12.31
CA THR A 25 3.18 -11.06 11.90
C THR A 25 3.22 -10.42 10.51
N GLN A 26 4.28 -10.72 9.74
CA GLN A 26 4.65 -10.18 8.44
C GLN A 26 4.93 -8.67 8.47
N TYR A 27 3.87 -7.86 8.61
CA TYR A 27 3.94 -6.41 8.52
C TYR A 27 3.24 -5.70 9.67
N GLU A 28 2.35 -6.38 10.40
CA GLU A 28 1.56 -5.75 11.45
C GLU A 28 2.36 -5.65 12.75
N PRO A 29 2.65 -4.46 13.28
CA PRO A 29 3.28 -4.33 14.59
C PRO A 29 2.33 -4.83 15.67
N VAL A 30 2.76 -5.82 16.45
CA VAL A 30 1.98 -6.41 17.53
C VAL A 30 2.79 -6.37 18.81
N VAL A 31 2.11 -6.09 19.91
CA VAL A 31 2.64 -6.16 21.27
C VAL A 31 1.82 -7.13 22.09
N PHE A 32 2.50 -8.00 22.81
CA PHE A 32 1.91 -8.96 23.73
C PHE A 32 2.26 -8.54 25.14
N MET A 33 1.24 -8.41 26.00
CA MET A 33 1.42 -8.05 27.40
C MET A 33 0.59 -8.98 28.27
N HIS A 34 1.06 -9.24 29.50
CA HIS A 34 0.25 -9.99 30.44
C HIS A 34 -1.05 -9.22 30.74
N LYS A 35 -2.20 -9.91 30.78
CA LYS A 35 -3.52 -9.30 31.06
C LYS A 35 -3.53 -8.55 32.38
N GLU A 36 -2.77 -9.03 33.35
CA GLU A 36 -2.64 -8.45 34.69
C GLU A 36 -1.38 -7.59 34.86
N CYS A 37 -0.75 -7.16 33.75
CA CYS A 37 0.29 -6.15 33.78
C CYS A 37 -0.25 -4.86 34.45
N ALA A 38 0.55 -4.24 35.32
CA ALA A 38 0.17 -3.01 36.01
C ALA A 38 -0.23 -1.92 35.01
N VAL A 39 0.50 -1.80 33.90
CA VAL A 39 0.26 -0.84 32.82
C VAL A 39 -1.08 -1.08 32.13
N CYS A 40 -1.44 -2.35 31.86
CA CYS A 40 -2.75 -2.66 31.29
C CYS A 40 -3.89 -2.26 32.21
N ARG A 41 -3.74 -2.49 33.52
CA ARG A 41 -4.78 -2.15 34.50
C ARG A 41 -4.90 -0.64 34.74
N SER A 42 -3.79 0.07 34.83
CA SER A 42 -3.80 1.52 35.08
C SER A 42 -4.32 2.32 33.89
N GLU A 43 -3.93 1.95 32.67
CA GLU A 43 -4.31 2.66 31.45
C GLU A 43 -5.60 2.14 30.80
N GLY A 44 -6.20 1.09 31.37
CA GLY A 44 -7.38 0.44 30.80
C GLY A 44 -7.13 -0.24 29.45
N PHE A 45 -5.91 -0.73 29.21
CA PHE A 45 -5.60 -1.43 27.98
C PHE A 45 -6.25 -2.81 27.95
N ILE A 46 -6.98 -3.08 26.87
CA ILE A 46 -7.61 -4.38 26.59
C ILE A 46 -7.09 -4.93 25.25
N ALA A 47 -7.26 -6.24 25.04
CA ALA A 47 -6.91 -6.87 23.77
C ALA A 47 -7.52 -6.11 22.57
N HIS A 48 -6.75 -6.04 21.48
CA HIS A 48 -6.99 -5.27 20.26
C HIS A 48 -6.91 -3.73 20.38
N ASN A 49 -6.62 -3.18 21.56
CA ASN A 49 -6.30 -1.75 21.64
C ASN A 49 -5.05 -1.44 20.80
N ARG A 50 -5.07 -0.27 20.17
CA ARG A 50 -3.91 0.28 19.45
C ARG A 50 -3.07 1.05 20.44
N LEU A 51 -1.80 0.70 20.58
CA LEU A 51 -0.86 1.31 21.52
C LEU A 51 0.25 2.03 20.77
N LEU A 52 0.64 3.19 21.25
CA LEU A 52 1.86 3.86 20.81
C LEU A 52 3.03 3.34 21.64
N LEU A 53 3.98 2.69 20.97
CA LEU A 53 5.21 2.20 21.57
C LEU A 53 6.33 3.16 21.20
N ARG A 54 7.13 3.60 22.18
CA ARG A 54 8.26 4.50 21.99
C ARG A 54 9.55 3.91 22.54
N ALA A 55 10.61 3.95 21.73
CA ALA A 55 11.97 3.58 22.05
C ALA A 55 12.90 4.75 21.69
N GLY A 56 13.15 5.65 22.64
CA GLY A 56 13.79 6.93 22.36
C GLY A 56 12.98 7.76 21.36
N GLU A 57 13.61 8.18 20.26
CA GLU A 57 12.96 8.93 19.17
C GLU A 57 12.10 8.04 18.25
N ARG A 58 12.29 6.72 18.31
CA ARG A 58 11.58 5.77 17.44
C ARG A 58 10.24 5.44 18.04
N HIS A 59 9.24 5.31 17.18
CA HIS A 59 7.90 4.95 17.61
C HIS A 59 7.19 4.08 16.58
N VAL A 60 6.26 3.28 17.06
CA VAL A 60 5.38 2.47 16.23
C VAL A 60 4.03 2.33 16.92
N ILE A 61 2.95 2.32 16.14
CA ILE A 61 1.62 1.97 16.67
C ILE A 61 1.42 0.48 16.47
N ALA A 62 1.19 -0.24 17.56
CA ALA A 62 1.04 -1.68 17.59
C ALA A 62 -0.34 -2.11 18.12
N THR A 63 -0.83 -3.25 17.65
CA THR A 63 -2.04 -3.88 18.16
C THR A 63 -1.70 -4.70 19.41
N LEU A 64 -2.40 -4.48 20.53
CA LEU A 64 -2.21 -5.21 21.78
C LEU A 64 -2.89 -6.58 21.72
N TYR A 65 -2.17 -7.63 22.08
CA TYR A 65 -2.72 -8.92 22.44
C TYR A 65 -2.39 -9.21 23.90
N GLN A 66 -3.37 -9.72 24.65
CA GLN A 66 -3.17 -10.03 26.05
C GLN A 66 -2.91 -11.53 26.24
N VAL A 67 -1.92 -11.82 27.06
CA VAL A 67 -1.56 -13.17 27.46
C VAL A 67 -2.05 -13.39 28.89
N THR A 68 -2.59 -14.58 29.17
CA THR A 68 -3.18 -14.92 30.48
C THR A 68 -2.34 -15.89 31.29
N ASN A 69 -1.22 -16.35 30.74
CA ASN A 69 -0.26 -17.24 31.40
C ASN A 69 1.11 -16.56 31.52
N ASP A 70 2.03 -17.21 32.21
CA ASP A 70 3.36 -16.68 32.49
C ASP A 70 4.33 -16.75 31.29
N LEU A 71 3.83 -16.87 30.06
CA LEU A 71 4.66 -16.81 28.86
C LEU A 71 5.39 -15.46 28.77
N ILE A 72 4.76 -14.39 29.27
CA ILE A 72 5.28 -13.03 29.34
C ILE A 72 5.10 -12.54 30.77
N ALA A 73 6.17 -12.03 31.39
CA ALA A 73 6.11 -11.50 32.74
C ALA A 73 5.25 -10.22 32.81
N HIS A 74 4.75 -9.90 34.01
CA HIS A 74 3.88 -8.72 34.21
C HIS A 74 4.57 -7.38 33.94
N ASP A 75 5.90 -7.33 33.93
CA ASP A 75 6.72 -6.15 33.65
C ASP A 75 7.41 -6.21 32.27
N GLU A 76 6.99 -7.17 31.44
CA GLU A 76 7.49 -7.37 30.08
C GLU A 76 6.44 -7.01 29.03
N ALA A 77 6.93 -6.50 27.90
CA ALA A 77 6.17 -6.36 26.66
C ALA A 77 6.90 -7.14 25.56
N ALA A 78 6.28 -8.21 25.07
CA ALA A 78 6.84 -8.95 23.97
C ALA A 78 6.38 -8.39 22.63
N LEU A 79 7.28 -8.32 21.64
CA LEU A 79 6.99 -7.66 20.37
C LEU A 79 7.10 -8.63 19.19
N SER A 80 6.28 -8.41 18.17
CA SER A 80 6.45 -9.07 16.87
C SER A 80 7.75 -8.64 16.18
N GLU A 81 8.24 -9.45 15.25
CA GLU A 81 9.44 -9.15 14.45
C GLU A 81 9.32 -7.82 13.70
N SER A 82 8.10 -7.48 13.24
CA SER A 82 7.83 -6.22 12.57
C SER A 82 7.93 -5.00 13.50
N ALA A 83 7.43 -5.09 14.73
CA ALA A 83 7.56 -4.03 15.74
C ALA A 83 9.01 -3.90 16.21
N TRP A 84 9.66 -5.03 16.48
CA TRP A 84 11.07 -5.11 16.88
C TRP A 84 11.99 -4.44 15.86
N SER A 85 11.81 -4.76 14.57
CA SER A 85 12.62 -4.20 13.49
C SER A 85 12.41 -2.70 13.30
N ARG A 86 11.17 -2.19 13.46
CA ARG A 86 10.84 -0.76 13.30
C ARG A 86 11.35 0.09 14.46
N LEU A 87 11.30 -0.44 15.67
CA LEU A 87 11.86 0.22 16.85
C LEU A 87 13.38 0.03 16.95
N GLU A 88 13.94 -0.90 16.16
CA GLU A 88 15.37 -1.22 16.13
C GLU A 88 15.91 -1.54 17.54
N LEU A 89 15.22 -2.46 18.21
CA LEU A 89 15.48 -2.84 19.61
C LEU A 89 16.57 -3.91 19.74
N ASN A 90 17.17 -3.95 20.93
CA ASN A 90 18.02 -5.02 21.41
C ASN A 90 17.38 -5.71 22.63
N ASP A 91 17.82 -6.92 22.94
CA ASP A 91 17.33 -7.64 24.11
C ASP A 91 17.65 -6.87 25.40
N GLY A 92 16.64 -6.71 26.26
CA GLY A 92 16.75 -5.98 27.52
C GLY A 92 16.48 -4.46 27.43
N ASP A 93 16.21 -3.93 26.23
CA ASP A 93 15.77 -2.54 26.09
C ASP A 93 14.43 -2.29 26.81
N THR A 94 14.09 -1.03 27.02
CA THR A 94 12.79 -0.62 27.57
C THR A 94 12.02 0.21 26.57
N ILE A 95 10.71 0.03 26.52
CA ILE A 95 9.80 0.88 25.74
C ILE A 95 8.83 1.60 26.66
N ALA A 96 8.46 2.82 26.27
CA ALA A 96 7.32 3.51 26.86
C ALA A 96 6.05 3.18 26.06
N ILE A 97 4.95 2.95 26.77
CA ILE A 97 3.66 2.58 26.20
C ILE A 97 2.62 3.63 26.57
N SER A 98 1.84 4.08 25.58
CA SER A 98 0.74 5.02 25.78
C SER A 98 -0.39 4.77 24.78
N HIS A 99 -1.53 5.44 24.98
CA HIS A 99 -2.54 5.57 23.93
C HIS A 99 -1.99 6.40 22.75
N PRO A 100 -2.34 6.07 21.50
CA PRO A 100 -2.06 6.91 20.34
C PRO A 100 -3.00 8.12 20.32
N ASP A 101 -2.54 9.21 19.70
CA ASP A 101 -3.36 10.42 19.56
C ASP A 101 -4.62 10.14 18.72
N PRO A 102 -5.77 10.75 19.08
CA PRO A 102 -6.97 10.69 18.26
C PRO A 102 -6.71 11.19 16.82
N LEU A 103 -7.26 10.46 15.85
CA LEU A 103 -7.06 10.75 14.44
C LEU A 103 -8.17 11.67 13.91
N ALA A 104 -7.87 12.97 13.81
CA ALA A 104 -8.79 13.95 13.23
C ALA A 104 -9.23 13.58 11.79
N SER A 105 -8.34 12.96 11.03
CA SER A 105 -8.56 12.50 9.65
C SER A 105 -9.65 11.43 9.50
N LEU A 106 -9.99 10.69 10.56
CA LEU A 106 -11.12 9.74 10.54
C LEU A 106 -12.47 10.43 10.31
N SER A 107 -12.60 11.70 10.73
CA SER A 107 -13.81 12.49 10.47
C SER A 107 -14.06 12.67 8.97
N HIS A 108 -13.01 12.76 8.15
CA HIS A 108 -13.10 12.84 6.70
C HIS A 108 -13.56 11.52 6.07
N ILE A 109 -13.08 10.38 6.57
CA ILE A 109 -13.57 9.06 6.14
C ILE A 109 -15.06 8.94 6.45
N ARG A 110 -15.47 9.30 7.67
CA ARG A 110 -16.88 9.30 8.06
C ARG A 110 -17.70 10.19 7.15
N SER A 111 -17.24 11.40 6.86
CA SER A 111 -17.88 12.31 5.90
C SER A 111 -18.03 11.68 4.51
N ARG A 112 -16.99 10.98 4.02
CA ARG A 112 -17.03 10.26 2.75
C ARG A 112 -18.03 9.11 2.74
N ILE A 113 -18.11 8.34 3.83
CA ILE A 113 -19.08 7.25 4.01
C ILE A 113 -20.51 7.79 3.88
N TYR A 114 -20.79 8.96 4.46
CA TYR A 114 -22.09 9.63 4.32
C TYR A 114 -22.31 10.35 2.98
N GLY A 115 -21.39 10.20 2.03
CA GLY A 115 -21.56 10.66 0.65
C GLY A 115 -21.04 12.07 0.37
N ASN A 116 -20.21 12.66 1.23
CA ASN A 116 -19.59 13.94 0.94
C ASN A 116 -18.28 13.78 0.14
N GLY A 117 -17.89 14.85 -0.55
CA GLY A 117 -16.59 14.94 -1.22
C GLY A 117 -15.43 15.09 -0.23
N LEU A 118 -14.21 14.84 -0.70
CA LEU A 118 -12.98 15.06 0.05
C LEU A 118 -12.20 16.24 -0.54
N SER A 119 -11.81 17.21 0.32
CA SER A 119 -10.92 18.29 -0.09
C SER A 119 -9.47 17.83 -0.21
N ASP A 120 -8.61 18.65 -0.83
CA ASP A 120 -7.18 18.37 -0.96
C ASP A 120 -6.51 18.21 0.43
N GLU A 121 -6.89 19.03 1.42
CA GLU A 121 -6.38 18.94 2.81
C GLU A 121 -6.86 17.65 3.50
N ALA A 122 -8.11 17.26 3.26
CA ALA A 122 -8.66 16.02 3.79
C ALA A 122 -7.92 14.81 3.19
N LEU A 123 -7.67 14.81 1.88
CA LEU A 123 -6.92 13.76 1.21
C LEU A 123 -5.46 13.70 1.68
N LEU A 124 -4.82 14.86 1.87
CA LEU A 124 -3.47 14.93 2.41
C LEU A 124 -3.38 14.37 3.83
N SER A 125 -4.26 14.80 4.73
CA SER A 125 -4.27 14.34 6.13
C SER A 125 -4.55 12.84 6.25
N VAL A 126 -5.54 12.32 5.52
CA VAL A 126 -5.86 10.88 5.47
C VAL A 126 -4.65 10.10 4.93
N THR A 127 -4.05 10.54 3.83
CA THR A 127 -2.92 9.82 3.22
C THR A 127 -1.68 9.86 4.11
N ALA A 128 -1.41 10.98 4.78
CA ALA A 128 -0.30 11.11 5.72
C ALA A 128 -0.46 10.17 6.91
N ASP A 129 -1.65 10.08 7.50
CA ASP A 129 -1.89 9.20 8.64
C ASP A 129 -1.84 7.71 8.25
N ILE A 130 -2.27 7.35 7.03
CA ILE A 130 -2.10 6.00 6.48
C ILE A 130 -0.61 5.67 6.35
N VAL A 131 0.18 6.54 5.73
CA VAL A 131 1.63 6.31 5.51
C VAL A 131 2.39 6.24 6.84
N ASN A 132 1.97 7.00 7.84
CA ASN A 132 2.52 6.96 9.20
C ASN A 132 2.03 5.74 10.02
N GLY A 133 1.24 4.84 9.44
CA GLY A 133 0.79 3.60 10.09
C GLY A 133 -0.21 3.83 11.23
N LYS A 134 -0.85 5.00 11.27
CA LYS A 134 -1.82 5.34 12.32
C LYS A 134 -3.17 4.67 12.10
N TYR A 135 -3.53 4.42 10.85
CA TYR A 135 -4.77 3.73 10.49
C TYR A 135 -4.66 2.24 10.79
N SER A 136 -5.72 1.68 11.38
CA SER A 136 -5.91 0.23 11.45
C SER A 136 -6.40 -0.31 10.11
N ASP A 137 -6.36 -1.63 9.94
CA ASP A 137 -6.93 -2.29 8.75
C ASP A 137 -8.43 -2.02 8.60
N ILE A 138 -9.15 -1.83 9.70
CA ILE A 138 -10.56 -1.43 9.69
C ILE A 138 -10.71 -0.01 9.14
N HIS A 139 -9.88 0.93 9.56
CA HIS A 139 -9.91 2.30 9.03
C HIS A 139 -9.54 2.35 7.54
N LEU A 140 -8.51 1.59 7.14
CA LEU A 140 -8.06 1.53 5.75
C LEU A 140 -9.11 0.87 4.84
N SER A 141 -9.70 -0.25 5.26
CA SER A 141 -10.77 -0.92 4.53
C SER A 141 -12.02 -0.05 4.42
N SER A 142 -12.36 0.71 5.46
CA SER A 142 -13.46 1.68 5.44
C SER A 142 -13.23 2.77 4.38
N PHE A 143 -12.01 3.33 4.31
CA PHE A 143 -11.65 4.31 3.29
C PHE A 143 -11.75 3.74 1.87
N ILE A 144 -11.15 2.57 1.63
CA ILE A 144 -11.18 1.90 0.32
C ILE A 144 -12.63 1.59 -0.10
N THR A 145 -13.43 1.07 0.84
CA THR A 145 -14.84 0.74 0.59
C THR A 145 -15.66 1.99 0.28
N ALA A 146 -15.46 3.08 1.02
CA ALA A 146 -16.15 4.34 0.76
C ALA A 146 -15.81 4.93 -0.62
N CYS A 147 -14.54 4.86 -1.03
CA CYS A 147 -14.09 5.26 -2.37
C CYS A 147 -14.57 4.32 -3.49
N ALA A 148 -14.83 3.04 -3.18
CA ALA A 148 -15.38 2.09 -4.14
C ALA A 148 -16.89 2.26 -4.31
N ALA A 149 -17.63 2.45 -3.21
CA ALA A 149 -19.07 2.66 -3.20
C ALA A 149 -19.45 3.97 -3.90
N ARG A 150 -18.68 5.04 -3.67
CA ARG A 150 -18.77 6.28 -4.42
C ARG A 150 -17.40 6.56 -5.06
N PRO A 151 -17.24 6.30 -6.38
CA PRO A 151 -16.01 6.62 -7.09
C PRO A 151 -15.62 8.09 -6.91
N LEU A 152 -14.33 8.33 -6.73
CA LEU A 152 -13.76 9.67 -6.67
C LEU A 152 -13.99 10.40 -8.00
N ASP A 153 -14.35 11.68 -7.95
CA ASP A 153 -14.39 12.51 -9.14
C ASP A 153 -12.97 12.88 -9.62
N HIS A 154 -12.86 13.60 -10.75
CA HIS A 154 -11.56 13.92 -11.33
C HIS A 154 -10.70 14.83 -10.43
N GLY A 155 -11.34 15.78 -9.72
CA GLY A 155 -10.66 16.66 -8.78
C GLY A 155 -10.16 15.88 -7.57
N GLU A 156 -10.99 15.00 -7.01
CA GLU A 156 -10.62 14.13 -5.89
C GLU A 156 -9.50 13.15 -6.27
N VAL A 157 -9.52 12.59 -7.49
CA VAL A 157 -8.43 11.73 -8.00
C VAL A 157 -7.12 12.51 -8.11
N LEU A 158 -7.17 13.75 -8.62
CA LEU A 158 -6.01 14.62 -8.70
C LEU A 158 -5.47 14.98 -7.30
N GLY A 159 -6.35 15.36 -6.38
CA GLY A 159 -6.02 15.67 -4.99
C GLY A 159 -5.37 14.49 -4.27
N LEU A 160 -5.94 13.29 -4.42
CA LEU A 160 -5.38 12.07 -3.84
C LEU A 160 -4.01 11.75 -4.43
N THR A 161 -3.84 11.94 -5.75
CA THR A 161 -2.56 11.71 -6.42
C THR A 161 -1.48 12.67 -5.90
N LYS A 162 -1.80 13.96 -5.74
CA LYS A 162 -0.88 14.94 -5.14
C LYS A 162 -0.51 14.56 -3.71
N ALA A 163 -1.50 14.26 -2.88
CA ALA A 163 -1.29 13.81 -1.50
C ALA A 163 -0.33 12.61 -1.43
N MET A 164 -0.53 11.59 -2.27
CA MET A 164 0.34 10.41 -2.34
C MET A 164 1.79 10.75 -2.75
N VAL A 165 1.98 11.73 -3.63
CA VAL A 165 3.30 12.22 -4.05
C VAL A 165 3.99 13.03 -2.95
N ASP A 166 3.22 13.80 -2.18
CA ASP A 166 3.73 14.71 -1.15
C ASP A 166 4.16 13.98 0.12
N VAL A 167 3.40 12.98 0.55
CA VAL A 167 3.79 12.13 1.70
C VAL A 167 4.81 11.05 1.31
N GLY A 168 4.95 10.80 0.00
CA GLY A 168 5.83 9.77 -0.55
C GLY A 168 7.28 10.22 -0.72
N GLY A 169 8.20 9.24 -0.70
CA GLY A 169 9.59 9.52 -1.06
C GLY A 169 9.76 9.78 -2.55
N ARG A 170 10.38 10.90 -2.93
CA ARG A 170 10.69 11.24 -4.32
C ARG A 170 12.05 10.68 -4.74
N LEU A 171 12.09 10.02 -5.90
CA LEU A 171 13.32 9.54 -6.53
C LEU A 171 13.74 10.53 -7.61
N SER A 172 15.01 10.91 -7.61
CA SER A 172 15.64 11.67 -8.71
C SER A 172 16.66 10.82 -9.47
N TRP A 173 16.81 11.12 -10.76
CA TRP A 173 17.77 10.48 -11.67
C TRP A 173 18.60 11.57 -12.35
N ASN A 174 19.87 11.27 -12.63
CA ASN A 174 20.74 12.17 -13.36
C ASN A 174 20.52 11.97 -14.88
N ALA A 175 19.34 12.35 -15.36
CA ALA A 175 18.94 12.30 -16.75
C ALA A 175 17.93 13.43 -17.01
N GLU A 176 18.04 14.07 -18.18
CA GLU A 176 17.12 15.14 -18.58
C GLU A 176 15.71 14.59 -18.82
N ILE A 177 15.60 13.42 -19.47
CA ILE A 177 14.34 12.74 -19.75
C ILE A 177 14.33 11.39 -19.04
N VAL A 178 13.29 11.18 -18.23
CA VAL A 178 13.02 9.91 -17.54
C VAL A 178 11.74 9.33 -18.12
N LEU A 179 11.85 8.15 -18.73
CA LEU A 179 10.72 7.45 -19.32
C LEU A 179 10.13 6.46 -18.31
N ASP A 180 8.81 6.26 -18.36
CA ASP A 180 8.15 5.13 -17.69
C ASP A 180 7.05 4.60 -18.61
N LYS A 181 6.73 3.34 -18.43
CA LYS A 181 5.59 2.69 -19.07
C LYS A 181 4.78 2.02 -17.99
N HIS A 182 3.50 2.30 -17.90
CA HIS A 182 2.60 1.59 -17.00
C HIS A 182 1.57 0.78 -17.79
N SER A 183 1.04 -0.28 -17.19
CA SER A 183 -0.12 -1.00 -17.72
C SER A 183 -1.08 -1.26 -16.58
N VAL A 184 -2.35 -0.91 -16.80
CA VAL A 184 -3.45 -1.17 -15.86
C VAL A 184 -3.60 -2.68 -15.56
N GLY A 185 -3.03 -3.53 -16.42
CA GLY A 185 -3.04 -4.98 -16.26
C GLY A 185 -4.42 -5.60 -16.50
N GLY A 186 -4.63 -6.81 -15.97
CA GLY A 186 -5.89 -7.55 -16.12
C GLY A 186 -5.96 -8.47 -17.34
N LEU A 187 -5.04 -8.33 -18.29
CA LEU A 187 -4.84 -9.31 -19.35
C LEU A 187 -3.83 -10.39 -18.92
N PRO A 188 -4.18 -11.68 -19.00
CA PRO A 188 -3.23 -12.77 -18.74
C PRO A 188 -2.01 -12.70 -19.65
N GLY A 189 -0.84 -13.10 -19.13
CA GLY A 189 0.37 -13.21 -19.94
C GLY A 189 0.97 -11.89 -20.43
N ASN A 190 0.63 -10.74 -19.84
CA ASN A 190 1.23 -9.46 -20.24
C ASN A 190 2.74 -9.42 -19.93
N ARG A 191 3.57 -9.67 -20.95
CA ARG A 191 5.05 -9.61 -20.90
C ARG A 191 5.62 -8.40 -21.65
N THR A 192 4.79 -7.42 -21.96
CA THR A 192 5.21 -6.23 -22.71
C THR A 192 6.26 -5.43 -21.95
N THR A 193 6.11 -5.26 -20.63
CA THR A 193 7.05 -4.45 -19.84
C THR A 193 8.47 -5.03 -19.80
N PRO A 194 8.68 -6.34 -19.54
CA PRO A 194 9.99 -6.97 -19.66
C PRO A 194 10.68 -6.85 -21.03
N ILE A 195 9.93 -6.60 -22.11
CA ILE A 195 10.48 -6.45 -23.48
C ILE A 195 10.79 -4.98 -23.78
N ILE A 196 9.88 -4.05 -23.46
CA ILE A 196 10.06 -2.62 -23.77
C ILE A 196 11.21 -2.01 -22.98
N VAL A 197 11.34 -2.34 -21.69
CA VAL A 197 12.37 -1.76 -20.81
C VAL A 197 13.79 -1.97 -21.36
N PRO A 198 14.23 -3.20 -21.73
CA PRO A 198 15.57 -3.39 -22.29
C PRO A 198 15.76 -2.75 -23.67
N ILE A 199 14.72 -2.68 -24.52
CA ILE A 199 14.81 -1.98 -25.82
C ILE A 199 15.12 -0.50 -25.60
N ILE A 200 14.35 0.17 -24.73
CA ILE A 200 14.55 1.59 -24.43
C ILE A 200 15.90 1.83 -23.73
N ALA A 201 16.31 0.94 -22.83
CA ALA A 201 17.60 1.03 -22.16
C ALA A 201 18.78 0.86 -23.13
N ALA A 202 18.69 -0.07 -24.09
CA ALA A 202 19.72 -0.28 -25.12
C ALA A 202 19.87 0.92 -26.07
N LEU A 203 18.82 1.74 -26.22
CA LEU A 203 18.88 3.03 -26.93
C LEU A 203 19.52 4.16 -26.10
N GLY A 204 20.02 3.86 -24.90
CA GLY A 204 20.69 4.83 -24.03
C GLY A 204 19.75 5.71 -23.20
N LEU A 205 18.44 5.42 -23.19
CA LEU A 205 17.43 6.21 -22.49
C LEU A 205 17.22 5.69 -21.05
N THR A 206 16.91 6.61 -20.13
CA THR A 206 16.70 6.27 -18.71
C THR A 206 15.23 5.88 -18.45
N MET A 207 14.98 4.60 -18.15
CA MET A 207 13.63 4.07 -17.89
C MET A 207 13.53 3.27 -16.56
N PRO A 208 13.48 3.94 -15.39
CA PRO A 208 13.38 3.32 -14.08
C PRO A 208 12.02 2.68 -13.80
N LYS A 209 11.82 1.49 -14.34
CA LYS A 209 10.58 0.73 -14.19
C LYS A 209 10.45 0.10 -12.80
N THR A 210 9.43 0.52 -12.05
CA THR A 210 8.88 -0.24 -10.92
C THR A 210 7.66 -1.04 -11.38
N SER A 211 7.45 -2.22 -10.81
CA SER A 211 6.28 -3.07 -11.10
C SER A 211 5.79 -3.73 -9.83
N SER A 212 4.47 -3.86 -9.69
CA SER A 212 3.88 -4.65 -8.63
C SER A 212 3.92 -6.14 -8.97
N ARG A 213 3.75 -6.97 -7.94
CA ARG A 213 3.34 -8.35 -8.09
C ARG A 213 1.87 -8.46 -8.49
N ALA A 214 1.47 -9.66 -8.87
CA ALA A 214 0.09 -9.97 -9.21
C ALA A 214 -0.89 -9.57 -8.09
N ILE A 215 -2.01 -8.93 -8.48
CA ILE A 215 -3.14 -8.69 -7.57
C ILE A 215 -4.33 -9.55 -8.01
N THR A 216 -4.74 -9.42 -9.28
CA THR A 216 -5.91 -10.11 -9.84
C THR A 216 -5.56 -10.99 -11.06
N SER A 217 -4.27 -11.11 -11.38
CA SER A 217 -3.76 -11.82 -12.58
C SER A 217 -2.90 -13.00 -12.17
N PRO A 218 -2.76 -14.06 -12.99
CA PRO A 218 -1.92 -15.21 -12.65
C PRO A 218 -0.43 -14.87 -12.40
N ALA A 219 0.10 -13.82 -13.04
CA ALA A 219 1.47 -13.34 -12.81
C ALA A 219 1.62 -11.87 -13.21
N GLY A 220 2.21 -11.07 -12.34
CA GLY A 220 2.61 -9.68 -12.59
C GLY A 220 3.97 -9.56 -13.29
N THR A 221 4.36 -8.32 -13.61
CA THR A 221 5.69 -8.07 -14.18
C THR A 221 6.80 -8.38 -13.17
N ALA A 222 6.60 -8.07 -11.89
CA ALA A 222 7.58 -8.41 -10.85
C ALA A 222 7.78 -9.93 -10.72
N ASP A 223 6.69 -10.70 -10.74
CA ASP A 223 6.75 -12.17 -10.66
C ASP A 223 7.50 -12.77 -11.84
N THR A 224 7.26 -12.24 -13.05
CA THR A 224 8.00 -12.67 -14.25
C THR A 224 9.48 -12.36 -14.13
N MET A 225 9.83 -11.17 -13.65
CA MET A 225 11.22 -10.76 -13.49
C MET A 225 11.96 -11.57 -12.41
N GLU A 226 11.25 -12.00 -11.37
CA GLU A 226 11.83 -12.89 -10.35
C GLU A 226 12.17 -14.27 -10.94
N THR A 227 11.31 -14.82 -11.80
CA THR A 227 11.60 -16.08 -12.52
C THR A 227 12.76 -15.91 -13.51
N MET A 228 12.74 -14.87 -14.33
CA MET A 228 13.75 -14.67 -15.40
C MET A 228 15.11 -14.24 -14.85
N ALA A 229 15.13 -13.56 -13.71
CA ALA A 229 16.35 -13.04 -13.13
C ALA A 229 16.37 -13.23 -11.61
N PRO A 230 16.56 -14.48 -11.14
CA PRO A 230 16.56 -14.81 -9.72
C PRO A 230 17.61 -13.98 -8.95
N GLY A 231 17.19 -13.34 -7.86
CA GLY A 231 18.04 -12.43 -7.07
C GLY A 231 17.93 -10.93 -7.43
N LEU A 232 17.15 -10.55 -8.44
CA LEU A 232 16.70 -9.15 -8.63
C LEU A 232 15.46 -8.81 -7.79
N GLY A 233 14.63 -9.79 -7.44
CA GLY A 233 13.37 -9.61 -6.68
C GLY A 233 13.52 -9.62 -5.16
N HIS A 234 14.65 -10.06 -4.61
CA HIS A 234 14.87 -10.08 -3.17
C HIS A 234 15.32 -8.70 -2.66
N SER A 235 14.34 -7.84 -2.40
CA SER A 235 14.37 -6.94 -1.25
C SER A 235 13.08 -6.13 -1.20
N GLY A 236 12.19 -6.48 -0.26
CA GLY A 236 11.12 -5.58 0.22
C GLY A 236 11.65 -4.23 0.74
N HIS A 237 12.97 -4.07 0.81
CA HIS A 237 13.72 -2.82 0.95
C HIS A 237 14.93 -2.81 0.00
N SER A 238 14.72 -2.75 -1.32
CA SER A 238 15.83 -2.43 -2.22
C SER A 238 16.22 -0.98 -1.93
N SER A 239 17.31 -0.78 -1.18
CA SER A 239 17.72 0.56 -0.77
C SER A 239 17.82 1.46 -2.01
N ARG A 240 17.34 2.71 -1.92
CA ARG A 240 17.30 3.68 -3.03
C ARG A 240 18.64 3.76 -3.79
N ARG A 241 19.75 3.52 -3.07
CA ARG A 241 21.11 3.42 -3.61
C ARG A 241 21.33 2.22 -4.53
N ARG A 242 20.74 1.05 -4.25
CA ARG A 242 20.85 -0.16 -5.09
C ARG A 242 20.14 0.02 -6.44
N THR A 243 18.93 0.59 -6.44
CA THR A 243 18.17 0.85 -7.69
C THR A 243 18.90 1.84 -8.59
N ARG A 244 19.41 2.95 -8.02
CA ARG A 244 20.25 3.93 -8.75
C ARG A 244 21.54 3.33 -9.30
N ARG A 245 22.28 2.56 -8.49
CA ARG A 245 23.54 1.93 -8.90
C ARG A 245 23.36 0.92 -10.04
N ARG A 246 22.21 0.21 -10.09
CA ARG A 246 21.92 -0.76 -11.17
C ARG A 246 21.68 -0.06 -12.52
N MET A 247 20.94 1.03 -12.54
CA MET A 247 20.70 1.82 -13.76
C MET A 247 22.00 2.39 -14.34
N HIS A 248 22.86 2.95 -13.48
CA HIS A 248 24.18 3.43 -13.91
C HIS A 248 25.09 2.32 -14.46
N ARG A 249 24.95 1.08 -13.99
CA ARG A 249 25.75 -0.06 -14.48
C ARG A 249 25.23 -0.60 -15.83
N LEU A 250 23.91 -0.62 -16.04
CA LEU A 250 23.32 -1.02 -17.31
C LEU A 250 23.71 -0.06 -18.43
N GLY A 251 23.60 1.27 -18.20
CA GLY A 251 24.01 2.27 -19.19
C GLY A 251 25.52 2.34 -19.49
N ARG A 252 26.39 1.76 -18.65
CA ARG A 252 27.84 1.68 -18.90
C ARG A 252 28.28 0.38 -19.58
N ARG A 253 27.55 -0.73 -19.43
CA ARG A 253 27.94 -2.03 -20.00
C ARG A 253 27.78 -2.09 -21.52
N ASP A 254 26.84 -1.34 -22.10
CA ASP A 254 26.62 -1.33 -23.55
C ASP A 254 27.65 -0.48 -24.33
N LYS A 255 28.54 0.27 -23.64
CA LYS A 255 29.69 0.94 -24.27
C LYS A 255 30.94 0.06 -24.39
N ALA A 256 30.91 -1.19 -23.91
CA ALA A 256 32.01 -2.14 -24.04
C ALA A 256 31.59 -3.32 -24.92
N GLN A 257 32.10 -3.36 -26.17
CA GLN A 257 31.97 -4.49 -27.09
C GLN A 257 32.41 -5.82 -26.44
N PRO A 258 31.70 -6.94 -26.64
CA PRO A 258 32.08 -8.22 -26.05
C PRO A 258 33.14 -8.92 -26.91
N ARG A 259 34.36 -9.09 -26.36
CA ARG A 259 35.29 -10.13 -26.83
C ARG A 259 34.76 -11.50 -26.38
N ARG A 260 34.58 -12.41 -27.34
CA ARG A 260 34.12 -13.80 -27.14
C ARG A 260 35.07 -14.54 -26.17
N ARG A 261 34.51 -15.22 -25.17
CA ARG A 261 35.18 -16.29 -24.41
C ARG A 261 34.20 -17.46 -24.26
N HIS A 262 34.69 -18.66 -24.59
CA HIS A 262 34.00 -19.95 -24.40
C HIS A 262 33.84 -20.28 -22.90
N PRO A 263 32.78 -21.01 -22.49
CA PRO A 263 32.62 -21.47 -21.12
C PRO A 263 33.20 -22.87 -20.88
N ASP A 264 33.85 -23.02 -19.72
CA ASP A 264 34.34 -24.24 -19.09
C ASP A 264 33.23 -24.91 -18.25
N PRO A 265 32.94 -26.22 -18.41
CA PRO A 265 31.82 -26.87 -17.76
C PRO A 265 32.24 -27.65 -16.51
N ASN A 266 32.45 -26.98 -15.37
CA ASN A 266 32.27 -27.65 -14.08
C ASN A 266 32.13 -26.66 -12.91
N ARG A 267 30.90 -26.39 -12.49
CA ARG A 267 30.64 -25.86 -11.15
C ARG A 267 29.27 -26.27 -10.66
N THR A 268 29.25 -27.40 -9.96
CA THR A 268 28.18 -27.85 -9.08
C THR A 268 27.83 -26.77 -8.06
N ARG A 269 26.54 -26.43 -7.94
CA ARG A 269 26.02 -25.64 -6.82
C ARG A 269 24.73 -26.22 -6.28
N THR A 270 24.78 -26.43 -4.98
CA THR A 270 23.77 -26.91 -4.04
C THR A 270 22.49 -26.07 -4.03
N ARG A 271 21.35 -26.76 -3.80
CA ARG A 271 20.00 -26.20 -3.64
C ARG A 271 19.87 -25.42 -2.32
N PRO A 272 19.09 -24.33 -2.30
CA PRO A 272 18.36 -23.95 -1.09
C PRO A 272 16.85 -24.01 -1.29
N GLY A 273 16.19 -24.49 -0.23
CA GLY A 273 14.79 -24.86 -0.14
C GLY A 273 13.76 -23.74 -0.30
N LEU A 274 12.55 -24.21 -0.52
CA LEU A 274 11.30 -23.48 -0.70
C LEU A 274 10.94 -22.66 0.55
N ARG A 275 10.68 -21.36 0.39
CA ARG A 275 9.88 -20.55 1.34
C ARG A 275 8.80 -19.80 0.57
N GLY A 276 7.61 -19.80 1.14
CA GLY A 276 6.36 -19.35 0.54
C GLY A 276 6.26 -17.85 0.29
N PRO A 277 5.20 -17.41 -0.42
CA PRO A 277 5.10 -16.07 -0.99
C PRO A 277 4.61 -15.04 0.04
N ASN A 278 5.37 -13.95 0.17
CA ASN A 278 5.01 -12.72 0.88
C ASN A 278 4.39 -11.73 -0.11
N ASP A 279 3.17 -11.24 0.14
CA ASP A 279 2.64 -10.06 -0.56
C ASP A 279 1.60 -9.27 0.21
N SER A 280 1.88 -7.98 0.43
CA SER A 280 0.95 -6.98 0.97
C SER A 280 0.30 -6.19 -0.16
N ILE A 281 -1.03 -6.14 -0.12
CA ILE A 281 -1.93 -5.43 -1.05
C ILE A 281 -1.64 -3.92 -1.05
N ARG A 282 -1.41 -3.32 -2.22
CA ARG A 282 -1.54 -1.88 -2.45
C ARG A 282 -2.84 -1.62 -3.21
N PRO A 283 -3.68 -0.67 -2.79
CA PRO A 283 -4.87 -0.32 -3.55
C PRO A 283 -4.45 0.37 -4.85
N VAL A 284 -4.59 -0.34 -5.97
CA VAL A 284 -4.62 0.24 -7.31
C VAL A 284 -6.08 0.30 -7.72
N GLN A 285 -6.62 1.51 -7.80
CA GLN A 285 -7.97 1.75 -8.29
C GLN A 285 -8.03 1.43 -9.79
N LYS A 286 -8.43 0.21 -10.15
CA LYS A 286 -8.70 -0.18 -11.54
C LYS A 286 -10.12 0.23 -11.90
N ASN A 287 -10.29 1.49 -12.31
CA ASN A 287 -11.58 1.96 -12.79
C ASN A 287 -11.85 1.38 -14.20
N ARG A 288 -12.75 0.39 -14.29
CA ARG A 288 -13.28 -0.09 -15.58
C ARG A 288 -14.38 0.89 -16.03
N ARG A 289 -14.05 1.83 -16.93
CA ARG A 289 -15.06 2.37 -17.84
C ARG A 289 -15.09 1.50 -19.09
N ARG A 290 -16.21 0.81 -19.33
CA ARG A 290 -16.56 0.36 -20.68
C ARG A 290 -16.73 1.63 -21.52
N LEU A 291 -15.75 1.91 -22.37
CA LEU A 291 -15.94 2.83 -23.48
C LEU A 291 -16.72 2.05 -24.53
N ASP A 292 -18.04 2.15 -24.49
CA ASP A 292 -18.87 1.77 -25.64
C ASP A 292 -18.63 2.82 -26.72
N ALA A 293 -17.69 2.55 -27.62
CA ALA A 293 -17.51 3.32 -28.84
C ALA A 293 -18.63 2.92 -29.83
N PRO A 294 -19.34 3.88 -30.46
CA PRO A 294 -20.32 3.54 -31.48
C PRO A 294 -19.59 3.07 -32.73
N HIS A 295 -19.70 1.77 -33.03
CA HIS A 295 -19.30 1.22 -34.32
C HIS A 295 -20.23 1.75 -35.43
N SER A 296 -19.79 2.77 -36.15
CA SER A 296 -20.36 3.13 -37.45
C SER A 296 -20.01 2.05 -38.48
N ARG A 297 -20.83 1.01 -38.58
CA ARG A 297 -20.79 0.06 -39.71
C ARG A 297 -21.52 0.68 -40.89
N VAL A 298 -20.75 1.09 -41.90
CA VAL A 298 -21.24 1.36 -43.26
C VAL A 298 -21.83 0.06 -43.81
N ARG A 299 -23.13 0.03 -44.12
CA ARG A 299 -23.79 -1.07 -44.86
C ARG A 299 -23.96 -0.67 -46.33
N PRO A 300 -23.71 -1.58 -47.30
CA PRO A 300 -24.05 -1.33 -48.71
C PRO A 300 -25.54 -1.59 -48.98
N PRO A 301 -26.12 -1.03 -50.07
CA PRO A 301 -27.55 -1.09 -50.31
C PRO A 301 -27.95 -2.26 -51.22
N ARG A 302 -29.15 -2.81 -50.96
CA ARG A 302 -30.07 -3.58 -51.85
C ARG A 302 -31.02 -4.38 -50.93
N SER A 303 -32.29 -4.65 -51.19
CA SER A 303 -33.30 -4.24 -52.17
C SER A 303 -34.54 -5.08 -51.83
N GLY A 304 -35.75 -4.49 -51.84
CA GLY A 304 -36.98 -5.21 -52.18
C GLY A 304 -37.81 -5.85 -51.05
N ALA A 305 -39.13 -5.58 -51.13
CA ALA A 305 -40.28 -6.24 -50.51
C ALA A 305 -40.38 -6.18 -48.97
N GLY A 306 -41.35 -5.52 -48.34
CA GLY A 306 -42.72 -5.27 -48.75
C GLY A 306 -43.66 -6.04 -47.82
N LYS A 307 -44.16 -5.39 -46.76
CA LYS A 307 -45.54 -5.54 -46.25
C LYS A 307 -45.88 -4.45 -45.23
N ARG A 308 -46.87 -3.67 -45.65
CA ARG A 308 -47.76 -2.73 -44.94
C ARG A 308 -48.37 -3.42 -43.68
N ARG A 309 -48.86 -2.79 -42.61
CA ARG A 309 -49.59 -1.51 -42.40
C ARG A 309 -49.58 -1.18 -40.87
N THR A 310 -49.54 0.12 -40.59
CA THR A 310 -49.73 0.92 -39.36
C THR A 310 -51.19 0.96 -38.86
N PRO A 311 -51.64 1.84 -37.91
CA PRO A 311 -51.07 2.39 -36.65
C PRO A 311 -52.10 2.48 -35.46
N CYS A 312 -51.69 2.87 -34.25
CA CYS A 312 -52.17 4.07 -33.50
C CYS A 312 -51.90 4.02 -31.97
N ARG A 313 -51.52 5.19 -31.44
CA ARG A 313 -51.16 5.59 -30.06
C ARG A 313 -52.41 5.83 -29.15
N PRO A 314 -52.34 6.55 -28.01
CA PRO A 314 -51.53 6.44 -26.77
C PRO A 314 -52.42 6.45 -25.50
N GLY A 315 -51.87 6.25 -24.29
CA GLY A 315 -52.65 6.59 -23.09
C GLY A 315 -51.97 6.38 -21.74
N TRP A 316 -51.91 7.50 -20.99
CA TRP A 316 -52.02 7.65 -19.52
C TRP A 316 -50.74 7.84 -18.69
N SER A 317 -50.65 9.08 -18.20
CA SER A 317 -49.75 9.61 -17.18
C SER A 317 -50.41 9.52 -15.76
N PRO A 318 -49.85 10.09 -14.67
CA PRO A 318 -49.73 9.42 -13.36
C PRO A 318 -50.67 9.99 -12.27
N LEU A 319 -50.71 9.34 -11.10
CA LEU A 319 -51.44 9.81 -9.90
C LEU A 319 -50.65 9.46 -8.61
N PRO A 320 -50.90 10.13 -7.47
CA PRO A 320 -49.88 10.95 -6.82
C PRO A 320 -49.69 10.67 -5.31
N THR A 321 -48.76 11.42 -4.74
CA THR A 321 -48.53 11.64 -3.30
C THR A 321 -49.76 12.16 -2.56
N ARG A 322 -49.97 11.71 -1.31
CA ARG A 322 -50.70 12.48 -0.30
C ARG A 322 -50.15 12.25 1.11
N SER A 323 -49.78 13.36 1.71
CA SER A 323 -49.50 13.64 3.12
C SER A 323 -50.76 13.58 3.99
N GLY A 324 -50.62 13.27 5.30
CA GLY A 324 -51.59 13.71 6.31
C GLY A 324 -51.72 12.87 7.59
N SER A 325 -50.92 13.21 8.60
CA SER A 325 -51.27 13.42 10.04
C SER A 325 -52.17 12.47 10.86
N LYS A 326 -51.61 12.14 12.05
CA LYS A 326 -52.19 12.18 13.43
C LYS A 326 -53.01 11.00 14.00
N GLN A 327 -52.54 10.63 15.21
CA GLN A 327 -53.24 10.17 16.43
C GLN A 327 -53.66 8.69 16.54
N GLY A 328 -53.29 8.12 17.70
CA GLY A 328 -53.49 6.74 18.14
C GLY A 328 -52.32 6.32 19.00
#